data_AF-A0A328U002-F1
#
_entry.id   AF-A0A328U002-F1
#
_cell.length_a   1.000
_cell.length_b   1.000
_cell.length_c   1.000
_cell.angle_alpha   90.00
_cell.angle_beta   90.00
_cell.angle_gamma   90.00
#
_symmetry.space_group_name_H-M   'P 1'
#
loop_
_entity.id
_entity.type
_entity.pdbx_description
1 polymer ?
#
loop_
_entity_poly.entity_id
_entity_poly.type
_entity_poly.pdbx_seq_one_letter_code
_entity_poly.pdbx_strand_id
1 'polypeptide(L)'
;MLMSLIKQLADKMIEKPGARPRMVEWFNPKQLVVTGTKTVLSTIFGLYSDFRLIEAFNRQGTPYTDYSKHFLKDDAGEYAVDKDNFYLNDPLQPREDIWIDYVSDLGDGFDSTYSVAYYITRPELEVKDPTTGKTVSTKRGDVLIFGGDQVYPTANRDEYLTRLIAPYYIAQSYTTVPHPQVYAVPGNHDWYDGLISFSRIFTSRSWFNGWQAPQQKSYFALKLPQGWWLLGTDVQLNSDIDGQQVQFFESIADQMLPGERVILCNAEPYWVSAHKYGKFDPVYNENNLAFLEGILNKRDVGIQVFLAGDLHHYRRFEHIPKRADGTEDHSRKVEKITAGGGGAFLHPTHDLKDEFVYEHKSNHPDPIKFNRKKDFPDVAASRKLTWGNLLFAWKNPMFGIVTAILYLLACNSVLSVTSAPPSSATYMDLVKSSLTKISVTPSAFIWMIIIIGGFWLFTDTHSRLYKWVAGCMHGACHVAAAFFIGCGAVYLVNTGFNLQWGIGALALTGLLIAYGGWIIGSVIMGLYLLISLNGFGRHSGEAFSSLQIENWKNFMRIHIDSTGSLTIYPIGLEHVVHKWKRAPETEYGPQLEPDLPASKSSKAQPRLIESPVVIPASTKL
;
A
#
# COMPACT_ATOMS: atom_id res chain seq x y z
N MET A 1 -16.48 22.87 13.22
CA MET A 1 -15.56 23.37 12.17
C MET A 1 -15.09 22.25 11.24
N LEU A 2 -14.55 21.13 11.74
CA LEU A 2 -14.05 20.02 10.91
C LEU A 2 -15.14 19.34 10.04
N MET A 3 -16.31 19.03 10.61
CA MET A 3 -17.43 18.43 9.87
C MET A 3 -17.93 19.32 8.73
N SER A 4 -17.95 20.64 8.93
CA SER A 4 -18.28 21.61 7.88
C SER A 4 -17.28 21.58 6.73
N LEU A 5 -15.99 21.41 7.02
CA LEU A 5 -14.94 21.31 6.01
C LEU A 5 -15.07 20.01 5.21
N ILE A 6 -15.29 18.88 5.89
CA ILE A 6 -15.50 17.57 5.24
C ILE A 6 -16.70 17.64 4.30
N LYS A 7 -17.83 18.20 4.76
CA LYS A 7 -19.03 18.37 3.94
C LYS A 7 -18.77 19.24 2.71
N GLN A 8 -18.16 20.41 2.87
CA GLN A 8 -17.81 21.29 1.74
C GLN A 8 -16.89 20.60 0.72
N LEU A 9 -15.93 19.80 1.20
CA LEU A 9 -15.02 19.05 0.34
C LEU A 9 -15.74 17.95 -0.42
N ALA A 10 -16.62 17.20 0.27
CA ALA A 10 -17.46 16.16 -0.33
C ALA A 10 -18.40 16.75 -1.39
N ASP A 11 -19.11 17.83 -1.08
CA ASP A 11 -20.01 18.53 -2.01
C ASP A 11 -19.22 18.97 -3.26
N LYS A 12 -18.02 19.52 -3.08
CA LYS A 12 -17.15 19.91 -4.20
C LYS A 12 -16.73 18.70 -5.05
N MET A 13 -16.40 17.55 -4.46
CA MET A 13 -16.04 16.32 -5.18
C MET A 13 -17.23 15.70 -5.92
N ILE A 14 -18.45 15.86 -5.40
CA ILE A 14 -19.69 15.41 -6.02
C ILE A 14 -20.03 16.28 -7.22
N GLU A 15 -20.00 17.60 -7.06
CA GLU A 15 -20.35 18.56 -8.11
C GLU A 15 -19.29 18.65 -9.22
N LYS A 16 -18.01 18.54 -8.85
CA LYS A 16 -16.88 18.73 -9.78
C LYS A 16 -15.99 17.49 -9.74
N PRO A 17 -16.19 16.51 -10.63
CA PRO A 17 -15.33 15.33 -10.71
C PRO A 17 -13.84 15.65 -10.86
N GLY A 18 -13.48 16.78 -11.49
CA GLY A 18 -12.10 17.25 -11.58
C GLY A 18 -11.46 17.71 -10.27
N ALA A 19 -12.24 17.88 -9.18
CA ALA A 19 -11.73 18.18 -7.85
C ALA A 19 -11.36 16.93 -7.05
N ARG A 20 -11.66 15.73 -7.56
CA ARG A 20 -11.30 14.46 -6.95
C ARG A 20 -9.80 14.21 -7.09
N PRO A 21 -9.08 13.78 -6.03
CA PRO A 21 -7.68 13.43 -6.15
C PRO A 21 -7.48 12.27 -7.14
N ARG A 22 -6.56 12.47 -8.09
CA ARG A 22 -6.04 11.39 -8.93
C ARG A 22 -5.00 10.58 -8.15
N MET A 23 -4.67 9.40 -8.67
CA MET A 23 -3.52 8.63 -8.20
C MET A 23 -2.28 9.50 -8.11
N VAL A 24 -1.45 9.24 -7.11
CA VAL A 24 -0.19 9.92 -6.92
C VAL A 24 0.71 9.66 -8.14
N GLU A 25 1.21 10.75 -8.72
CA GLU A 25 2.22 10.70 -9.76
C GLU A 25 3.61 10.51 -9.14
N TRP A 26 3.95 9.28 -8.76
CA TRP A 26 5.20 8.96 -8.06
C TRP A 26 6.48 9.40 -8.79
N PHE A 27 6.43 9.48 -10.13
CA PHE A 27 7.53 9.95 -10.98
C PHE A 27 7.47 11.44 -11.33
N ASN A 28 6.55 12.20 -10.74
CA ASN A 28 6.55 13.64 -10.84
C ASN A 28 7.76 14.21 -10.07
N PRO A 29 8.63 15.04 -10.66
CA PRO A 29 9.84 15.54 -10.00
C PRO A 29 9.56 16.27 -8.69
N LYS A 30 8.46 17.03 -8.63
CA LYS A 30 8.04 17.71 -7.40
C LYS A 30 7.69 16.69 -6.31
N GLN A 31 6.99 15.62 -6.68
CA GLN A 31 6.61 14.56 -5.76
C GLN A 31 7.83 13.79 -5.24
N LEU A 32 8.76 13.43 -6.12
CA LEU A 32 10.02 12.78 -5.74
C LEU A 32 10.80 13.58 -4.71
N VAL A 33 10.92 14.91 -4.90
CA VAL A 33 11.59 15.80 -3.95
C VAL A 33 10.85 15.86 -2.61
N VAL A 34 9.52 16.01 -2.63
CA VAL A 34 8.71 16.10 -1.40
C VAL A 34 8.77 14.79 -0.61
N THR A 35 8.52 13.65 -1.26
CA THR A 35 8.59 12.33 -0.61
C THR A 35 10.00 12.09 -0.09
N GLY A 36 11.04 12.28 -0.91
CA GLY A 36 12.42 12.07 -0.48
C GLY A 36 12.82 12.94 0.72
N THR A 37 12.41 14.21 0.75
CA THR A 37 12.65 15.10 1.89
C THR A 37 11.91 14.61 3.14
N LYS A 38 10.64 14.22 3.00
CA LYS A 38 9.83 13.72 4.12
C LYS A 38 10.36 12.40 4.68
N THR A 39 10.80 11.47 3.83
CA THR A 39 11.41 10.21 4.27
C THR A 39 12.70 10.44 5.04
N VAL A 40 13.55 11.36 4.59
CA VAL A 40 14.78 11.72 5.33
C VAL A 40 14.43 12.37 6.67
N LEU A 41 13.50 13.32 6.69
CA LEU A 41 13.07 13.98 7.92
C LEU A 41 12.42 13.00 8.89
N SER A 42 11.54 12.11 8.42
CA SER A 42 10.87 11.11 9.27
C SER A 42 11.85 10.08 9.82
N THR A 43 12.86 9.69 9.05
CA THR A 43 13.91 8.79 9.54
C THR A 43 14.73 9.46 10.64
N ILE A 44 15.09 10.74 10.46
CA ILE A 44 15.84 11.50 11.46
C ILE A 44 14.98 11.74 12.70
N PHE A 45 13.77 12.30 12.57
CA PHE A 45 12.92 12.65 13.70
C PHE A 45 12.26 11.44 14.38
N GLY A 46 11.96 10.38 13.63
CA GLY A 46 11.42 9.13 14.18
C GLY A 46 12.36 8.46 15.18
N LEU A 47 13.67 8.71 15.07
CA LEU A 47 14.67 8.28 16.04
C LEU A 47 14.71 9.12 17.33
N TYR A 48 14.17 10.35 17.31
CA TYR A 48 14.31 11.32 18.42
C TYR A 48 12.99 11.76 19.07
N SER A 49 11.85 11.55 18.41
CA SER A 49 10.53 12.01 18.87
C SER A 49 9.48 10.90 18.71
N ASP A 50 9.58 9.86 19.52
CA ASP A 50 8.57 8.80 19.57
C ASP A 50 7.29 9.32 20.25
N PHE A 51 6.27 9.63 19.44
CA PHE A 51 4.97 10.12 19.92
C PHE A 51 4.24 9.14 20.84
N ARG A 52 4.58 7.84 20.81
CA ARG A 52 4.02 6.83 21.73
C ARG A 52 4.35 7.14 23.19
N LEU A 53 5.48 7.81 23.44
CA LEU A 53 5.85 8.29 24.78
C LEU A 53 4.85 9.32 25.34
N ILE A 54 4.17 10.07 24.48
CA ILE A 54 3.12 11.04 24.86
C ILE A 54 1.79 10.31 25.08
N GLU A 55 1.47 9.29 24.28
CA GLU A 55 0.28 8.44 24.46
C GLU A 55 0.29 7.70 25.82
N ALA A 56 1.47 7.43 26.36
CA ALA A 56 1.69 6.73 27.63
C ALA A 56 1.00 7.38 28.86
N PHE A 57 0.74 8.68 28.82
CA PHE A 57 0.21 9.44 29.96
C PHE A 57 -1.32 9.34 30.12
N ASN A 58 -2.05 8.83 29.12
CA ASN A 58 -3.51 8.66 29.17
C ASN A 58 -3.94 7.29 29.72
N ARG A 59 -3.45 6.90 30.91
CA ARG A 59 -3.84 5.65 31.59
C ARG A 59 -5.15 5.80 32.36
N GLN A 60 -6.30 5.57 31.73
CA GLN A 60 -7.54 5.20 32.45
C GLN A 60 -8.39 4.21 31.64
N GLY A 61 -8.51 2.95 32.11
CA GLY A 61 -9.44 1.96 31.57
C GLY A 61 -8.89 0.54 31.44
N THR A 62 -9.75 -0.41 31.06
CA THR A 62 -9.36 -1.76 30.62
C THR A 62 -8.52 -1.67 29.34
N PRO A 63 -7.47 -2.49 29.18
CA PRO A 63 -6.52 -2.36 28.08
C PRO A 63 -7.06 -2.83 26.72
N TYR A 64 -8.29 -3.38 26.65
CA TYR A 64 -8.92 -3.87 25.44
C TYR A 64 -10.40 -3.49 25.39
N THR A 65 -10.97 -3.51 24.18
CA THR A 65 -12.42 -3.38 23.97
C THR A 65 -13.04 -4.77 23.85
N ASP A 66 -14.13 -5.01 24.58
CA ASP A 66 -14.80 -6.31 24.63
C ASP A 66 -16.01 -6.37 23.69
N TYR A 67 -15.87 -7.02 22.54
CA TYR A 67 -16.98 -7.33 21.61
C TYR A 67 -17.55 -8.72 21.80
N SER A 68 -17.11 -9.48 22.82
CA SER A 68 -17.76 -10.74 23.19
C SER A 68 -19.12 -10.53 23.86
N LYS A 69 -19.56 -9.28 24.01
CA LYS A 69 -20.79 -8.85 24.67
C LYS A 69 -21.55 -7.84 23.81
N HIS A 70 -22.86 -7.79 23.97
CA HIS A 70 -23.69 -6.76 23.36
C HIS A 70 -23.52 -5.41 24.09
N PHE A 71 -23.86 -4.31 23.42
CA PHE A 71 -23.93 -3.00 24.06
C PHE A 71 -25.11 -2.92 25.02
N LEU A 72 -24.89 -2.31 26.18
CA LEU A 72 -25.87 -2.12 27.23
C LEU A 72 -26.98 -1.19 26.75
N LYS A 73 -28.22 -1.59 27.02
CA LYS A 73 -29.41 -0.77 26.82
C LYS A 73 -30.02 -0.41 28.17
N ASP A 74 -30.53 0.81 28.29
CA ASP A 74 -31.30 1.22 29.44
C ASP A 74 -32.74 0.68 29.38
N ASP A 75 -33.54 0.97 30.42
CA ASP A 75 -34.93 0.53 30.51
C ASP A 75 -35.83 1.11 29.39
N ALA A 76 -35.39 2.20 28.74
CA ALA A 76 -36.08 2.80 27.59
C ALA A 76 -35.66 2.16 26.25
N GLY A 77 -34.66 1.26 26.26
CA GLY A 77 -34.11 0.61 25.07
C GLY A 77 -33.03 1.42 24.35
N GLU A 78 -32.61 2.56 24.92
CA GLU A 78 -31.54 3.40 24.41
C GLU A 78 -30.18 2.83 24.81
N TYR A 79 -29.17 3.00 23.96
CA TYR A 79 -27.84 2.48 24.26
C TYR A 79 -27.13 3.34 25.31
N ALA A 80 -26.71 2.71 26.40
CA ALA A 80 -25.94 3.37 27.44
C ALA A 80 -24.54 3.73 26.92
N VAL A 81 -24.12 4.96 27.19
CA VAL A 81 -22.83 5.49 26.76
C VAL A 81 -22.01 6.02 27.94
N ASP A 82 -20.69 6.04 27.79
CA ASP A 82 -19.78 6.68 28.73
C ASP A 82 -19.82 8.22 28.61
N LYS A 83 -19.00 8.89 29.42
CA LYS A 83 -18.86 10.37 29.42
C LYS A 83 -18.43 10.96 28.06
N ASP A 84 -17.80 10.15 27.21
CA ASP A 84 -17.30 10.54 25.90
C ASP A 84 -18.27 10.13 24.77
N ASN A 85 -19.48 9.65 25.12
CA ASN A 85 -20.53 9.14 24.23
C ASN A 85 -20.17 7.84 23.48
N PHE A 86 -19.35 6.98 24.08
CA PHE A 86 -19.05 5.63 23.54
C PHE A 86 -19.89 4.55 24.23
N TYR A 87 -20.33 3.55 23.49
CA TYR A 87 -21.18 2.49 24.02
C TYR A 87 -20.53 1.71 25.17
N LEU A 88 -21.33 1.47 26.20
CA LEU A 88 -20.97 0.58 27.31
C LEU A 88 -21.38 -0.85 26.96
N ASN A 89 -20.59 -1.83 27.40
CA ASN A 89 -20.91 -3.24 27.20
C ASN A 89 -21.85 -3.76 28.29
N ASP A 90 -22.82 -4.59 27.91
CA ASP A 90 -23.69 -5.30 28.84
C ASP A 90 -22.95 -6.53 29.41
N PRO A 91 -22.61 -6.56 30.71
CA PRO A 91 -21.93 -7.69 31.30
C PRO A 91 -22.76 -8.99 31.30
N LEU A 92 -24.07 -8.89 31.14
CA LEU A 92 -25.02 -10.00 31.23
C LEU A 92 -25.43 -10.58 29.86
N GLN A 93 -25.17 -9.87 28.77
CA GLN A 93 -25.55 -10.32 27.42
C GLN A 93 -24.32 -10.65 26.55
N PRO A 94 -23.89 -11.93 26.52
CA PRO A 94 -22.84 -12.36 25.63
C PRO A 94 -23.31 -12.30 24.18
N ARG A 95 -22.37 -12.04 23.28
CA ARG A 95 -22.57 -12.00 21.84
C ARG A 95 -22.21 -13.36 21.24
N GLU A 96 -23.06 -13.90 20.38
CA GLU A 96 -22.85 -15.23 19.78
C GLU A 96 -21.98 -15.20 18.52
N ASP A 97 -22.22 -14.23 17.63
CA ASP A 97 -21.50 -14.05 16.36
C ASP A 97 -21.05 -12.60 16.15
N ILE A 98 -20.05 -12.36 15.30
CA ILE A 98 -19.62 -11.01 14.91
C ILE A 98 -19.12 -10.94 13.47
N TRP A 99 -19.40 -9.81 12.80
CA TRP A 99 -18.81 -9.46 11.51
C TRP A 99 -17.75 -8.38 11.66
N ILE A 100 -16.63 -8.53 10.95
CA ILE A 100 -15.51 -7.59 10.93
C ILE A 100 -15.15 -7.30 9.48
N ASP A 101 -15.06 -6.02 9.12
CA ASP A 101 -14.55 -5.56 7.84
C ASP A 101 -13.05 -5.25 7.97
N TYR A 102 -12.22 -5.64 7.00
CA TYR A 102 -10.80 -5.30 6.94
C TYR A 102 -10.43 -4.72 5.58
N VAL A 103 -9.66 -3.64 5.58
CA VAL A 103 -9.09 -3.01 4.38
C VAL A 103 -7.80 -2.26 4.73
N SER A 104 -6.80 -2.28 3.85
CA SER A 104 -5.55 -1.53 4.03
C SER A 104 -5.12 -0.85 2.73
N ASP A 105 -4.14 0.05 2.81
CA ASP A 105 -3.51 0.72 1.66
C ASP A 105 -4.52 1.60 0.90
N LEU A 106 -5.03 2.60 1.60
CA LEU A 106 -6.09 3.50 1.18
C LEU A 106 -5.52 4.86 0.78
N GLY A 107 -6.33 5.68 0.12
CA GLY A 107 -6.02 7.11 0.04
C GLY A 107 -4.89 7.46 -0.92
N ASP A 108 -4.74 6.71 -2.01
CA ASP A 108 -3.90 7.10 -3.17
C ASP A 108 -4.74 7.81 -4.23
N GLY A 109 -5.82 7.20 -4.74
CA GLY A 109 -6.75 7.85 -5.66
C GLY A 109 -8.18 7.90 -5.12
N PHE A 110 -8.98 8.86 -5.60
CA PHE A 110 -10.40 8.94 -5.24
C PHE A 110 -11.17 7.72 -5.74
N ASP A 111 -11.12 7.39 -7.04
CA ASP A 111 -11.98 6.37 -7.63
C ASP A 111 -11.68 4.99 -7.04
N SER A 112 -10.41 4.66 -6.78
CA SER A 112 -10.01 3.42 -6.11
C SER A 112 -10.49 3.37 -4.66
N THR A 113 -10.17 4.38 -3.85
CA THR A 113 -10.56 4.43 -2.44
C THR A 113 -12.07 4.47 -2.28
N TYR A 114 -12.76 5.27 -3.10
CA TYR A 114 -14.21 5.42 -3.06
C TYR A 114 -14.95 4.17 -3.55
N SER A 115 -14.42 3.44 -4.54
CA SER A 115 -14.98 2.16 -4.96
C SER A 115 -14.99 1.15 -3.81
N VAL A 116 -13.88 1.03 -3.08
CA VAL A 116 -13.80 0.14 -1.91
C VAL A 116 -14.70 0.63 -0.78
N ALA A 117 -14.64 1.93 -0.45
CA ALA A 117 -15.49 2.54 0.58
C ALA A 117 -16.99 2.35 0.29
N TYR A 118 -17.42 2.47 -0.97
CA TYR A 118 -18.80 2.23 -1.36
C TYR A 118 -19.22 0.78 -1.07
N TYR A 119 -18.43 -0.21 -1.50
CA TYR A 119 -18.84 -1.61 -1.34
C TYR A 119 -18.69 -2.14 0.10
N ILE A 120 -17.64 -1.74 0.83
CA ILE A 120 -17.44 -2.20 2.21
C ILE A 120 -18.56 -1.70 3.13
N THR A 121 -19.11 -0.51 2.87
CA THR A 121 -20.18 0.11 3.66
C THR A 121 -21.58 -0.45 3.40
N ARG A 122 -21.76 -1.31 2.39
CA ARG A 122 -23.08 -1.87 2.07
C ARG A 122 -23.55 -2.78 3.21
N PRO A 123 -24.77 -2.57 3.77
CA PRO A 123 -25.29 -3.39 4.87
C PRO A 123 -25.23 -4.89 4.58
N GLU A 124 -25.60 -5.25 3.34
CA GLU A 124 -25.47 -6.59 2.80
C GLU A 124 -24.78 -6.52 1.43
N LEU A 125 -24.03 -7.57 1.11
CA LEU A 125 -23.39 -7.70 -0.19
C LEU A 125 -23.48 -9.14 -0.68
N GLU A 126 -24.08 -9.30 -1.86
CA GLU A 126 -24.11 -10.55 -2.59
C GLU A 126 -22.87 -10.68 -3.47
N VAL A 127 -22.06 -11.71 -3.23
CA VAL A 127 -20.83 -11.97 -3.96
C VAL A 127 -20.80 -13.39 -4.48
N LYS A 128 -20.36 -13.56 -5.73
CA LYS A 128 -20.29 -14.87 -6.37
C LYS A 128 -18.99 -15.58 -6.03
N ASP A 129 -19.09 -16.83 -5.59
CA ASP A 129 -17.96 -17.75 -5.41
C ASP A 129 -17.41 -18.19 -6.78
N PRO A 130 -16.14 -17.95 -7.09
CA PRO A 130 -15.55 -18.30 -8.38
C PRO A 130 -15.43 -19.82 -8.60
N THR A 131 -15.37 -20.62 -7.53
CA THR A 131 -15.20 -22.08 -7.62
C THR A 131 -16.54 -22.78 -7.75
N THR A 132 -17.51 -22.42 -6.89
CA THR A 132 -18.81 -23.11 -6.84
C THR A 132 -19.88 -22.43 -7.72
N GLY A 133 -19.65 -21.18 -8.12
CA GLY A 133 -20.62 -20.36 -8.84
C GLY A 133 -21.81 -19.89 -8.00
N LYS A 134 -21.87 -20.26 -6.71
CA LYS A 134 -22.94 -19.87 -5.80
C LYS A 134 -22.80 -18.41 -5.36
N THR A 135 -23.93 -17.75 -5.17
CA THR A 135 -23.98 -16.44 -4.53
C THR A 135 -23.92 -16.62 -3.02
N VAL A 136 -23.03 -15.88 -2.37
CA VAL A 136 -22.87 -15.80 -0.93
C VAL A 136 -23.30 -14.41 -0.48
N SER A 137 -24.21 -14.34 0.49
CA SER A 137 -24.57 -13.09 1.14
C SER A 137 -23.66 -12.84 2.33
N THR A 138 -23.15 -11.62 2.44
CA THR A 138 -22.29 -11.16 3.54
C THR A 138 -22.89 -9.92 4.18
N LYS A 139 -22.63 -9.72 5.47
CA LYS A 139 -23.08 -8.53 6.21
C LYS A 139 -21.91 -7.57 6.45
N ARG A 140 -22.21 -6.28 6.55
CA ARG A 140 -21.23 -5.28 6.99
C ARG A 140 -20.74 -5.62 8.39
N GLY A 141 -19.46 -5.37 8.66
CA GLY A 141 -18.86 -5.52 9.96
C GLY A 141 -19.45 -4.56 11.00
N ASP A 142 -19.52 -5.04 12.24
CA ASP A 142 -19.71 -4.21 13.44
C ASP A 142 -18.44 -3.43 13.75
N VAL A 143 -17.30 -3.96 13.32
CA VAL A 143 -15.97 -3.37 13.46
C VAL A 143 -15.33 -3.27 12.07
N LEU A 144 -14.81 -2.08 11.76
CA LEU A 144 -13.96 -1.84 10.59
C LEU A 144 -12.51 -1.71 11.04
N ILE A 145 -11.62 -2.46 10.41
CA ILE A 145 -10.17 -2.40 10.65
C ILE A 145 -9.48 -1.79 9.42
N PHE A 146 -8.80 -0.67 9.63
CA PHE A 146 -7.82 -0.13 8.69
C PHE A 146 -6.45 -0.74 8.96
N GLY A 147 -5.98 -1.59 8.06
CA GLY A 147 -4.83 -2.48 8.30
C GLY A 147 -3.45 -1.91 7.95
N GLY A 148 -3.30 -0.60 7.81
CA GLY A 148 -2.05 0.04 7.35
C GLY A 148 -2.28 1.03 6.21
N ASP A 149 -1.38 2.02 6.11
CA ASP A 149 -1.31 3.07 5.08
C ASP A 149 -2.66 3.67 4.70
N GLN A 150 -3.18 4.53 5.56
CA GLN A 150 -4.49 5.14 5.33
C GLN A 150 -4.44 6.33 4.34
N VAL A 151 -3.24 6.78 3.95
CA VAL A 151 -3.07 7.93 3.07
C VAL A 151 -1.77 7.88 2.28
N TYR A 152 -1.82 8.31 1.01
CA TYR A 152 -0.66 8.53 0.15
C TYR A 152 -0.64 9.98 -0.36
N PRO A 153 0.53 10.52 -0.78
CA PRO A 153 1.85 9.89 -0.72
C PRO A 153 2.49 9.94 0.66
N THR A 154 2.06 10.88 1.50
CA THR A 154 2.63 11.07 2.85
C THR A 154 1.58 11.67 3.76
N ALA A 155 1.54 11.23 5.02
CA ALA A 155 0.65 11.78 6.03
C ALA A 155 0.71 13.31 6.11
N ASN A 156 -0.49 13.89 6.19
CA ASN A 156 -0.79 15.21 6.74
C ASN A 156 -2.32 15.38 6.76
N ARG A 157 -2.79 16.38 7.52
CA ARG A 157 -4.22 16.67 7.68
C ARG A 157 -5.00 16.79 6.37
N ASP A 158 -4.47 17.51 5.39
CA ASP A 158 -5.20 17.80 4.14
C ASP A 158 -5.31 16.56 3.26
N GLU A 159 -4.27 15.73 3.22
CA GLU A 159 -4.29 14.46 2.47
C GLU A 159 -5.24 13.45 3.12
N TYR A 160 -5.25 13.32 4.45
CA TYR A 160 -6.26 12.48 5.14
C TYR A 160 -7.68 12.95 4.86
N LEU A 161 -7.92 14.27 4.91
CA LEU A 161 -9.24 14.83 4.62
C LEU A 161 -9.68 14.53 3.19
N THR A 162 -8.78 14.72 2.23
CA THR A 162 -9.10 14.67 0.79
C THR A 162 -9.12 13.25 0.24
N ARG A 163 -8.23 12.37 0.71
CA ARG A 163 -8.04 11.03 0.13
C ARG A 163 -8.67 9.90 0.93
N LEU A 164 -8.97 10.10 2.21
CA LEU A 164 -9.61 9.07 3.05
C LEU A 164 -10.97 9.54 3.58
N ILE A 165 -10.99 10.61 4.38
CA ILE A 165 -12.18 11.01 5.15
C ILE A 165 -13.31 11.44 4.23
N ALA A 166 -13.05 12.29 3.23
CA ALA A 166 -14.09 12.73 2.29
C ALA A 166 -14.65 11.58 1.43
N PRO A 167 -13.84 10.69 0.83
CA PRO A 167 -14.37 9.50 0.17
C PRO A 167 -15.25 8.63 1.07
N TYR A 168 -14.81 8.34 2.30
CA TYR A 168 -15.63 7.57 3.24
C TYR A 168 -16.88 8.32 3.71
N TYR A 169 -16.84 9.65 3.81
CA TYR A 169 -17.99 10.48 4.13
C TYR A 169 -19.05 10.42 3.01
N ILE A 170 -18.62 10.48 1.76
CA ILE A 170 -19.50 10.31 0.59
C ILE A 170 -20.09 8.90 0.59
N ALA A 171 -19.34 7.88 1.03
CA ALA A 171 -19.80 6.49 1.01
C ALA A 171 -20.81 6.19 2.13
N GLN A 172 -20.53 6.72 3.32
CA GLN A 172 -21.34 6.57 4.52
C GLN A 172 -21.04 7.73 5.49
N SER A 173 -21.85 8.79 5.44
CA SER A 173 -21.72 9.95 6.31
C SER A 173 -22.10 9.61 7.76
N TYR A 174 -23.23 8.92 7.93
CA TYR A 174 -23.76 8.42 9.21
C TYR A 174 -24.33 7.02 9.04
N THR A 175 -24.23 6.20 10.08
CA THR A 175 -24.82 4.86 10.14
C THR A 175 -26.04 4.84 11.05
N THR A 176 -26.80 3.75 11.02
CA THR A 176 -27.89 3.52 11.98
C THR A 176 -27.35 3.06 13.33
N VAL A 177 -28.07 3.35 14.41
CA VAL A 177 -27.78 2.87 15.76
C VAL A 177 -28.03 1.34 15.84
N PRO A 178 -27.16 0.54 16.50
CA PRO A 178 -25.87 0.94 17.08
C PRO A 178 -24.84 1.19 15.97
N HIS A 179 -24.07 2.26 16.12
CA HIS A 179 -23.06 2.63 15.15
C HIS A 179 -21.87 1.66 15.21
N PRO A 180 -21.33 1.21 14.05
CA PRO A 180 -20.13 0.39 14.02
C PRO A 180 -18.92 1.18 14.54
N GLN A 181 -17.88 0.46 14.92
CA GLN A 181 -16.64 1.05 15.44
C GLN A 181 -15.49 0.85 14.46
N VAL A 182 -14.50 1.75 14.46
CA VAL A 182 -13.32 1.67 13.60
C VAL A 182 -12.04 1.66 14.42
N TYR A 183 -11.09 0.83 13.99
CA TYR A 183 -9.72 0.81 14.48
C TYR A 183 -8.76 0.87 13.30
N ALA A 184 -7.55 1.38 13.55
CA ALA A 184 -6.52 1.47 12.54
C ALA A 184 -5.17 1.03 13.12
N VAL A 185 -4.35 0.41 12.27
CA VAL A 185 -2.91 0.23 12.49
C VAL A 185 -2.19 1.18 11.53
N PRO A 186 -1.20 1.96 11.98
CA PRO A 186 -0.45 2.82 11.09
C PRO A 186 0.56 2.03 10.24
N GLY A 187 0.65 2.38 8.95
CA GLY A 187 1.74 1.95 8.09
C GLY A 187 2.84 3.00 7.96
N ASN A 188 3.84 2.73 7.14
CA ASN A 188 4.97 3.63 6.93
C ASN A 188 4.54 5.00 6.36
N HIS A 189 3.48 5.05 5.55
CA HIS A 189 2.97 6.31 4.98
C HIS A 189 2.27 7.20 6.01
N ASP A 190 1.68 6.59 7.05
CA ASP A 190 1.06 7.28 8.18
C ASP A 190 2.11 7.91 9.12
N TRP A 191 3.31 7.33 9.17
CA TRP A 191 4.43 7.78 10.01
C TRP A 191 5.20 9.00 9.47
N TYR A 192 5.01 9.40 8.21
CA TYR A 192 5.78 10.50 7.59
C TYR A 192 5.56 11.88 8.22
N ASP A 193 4.52 12.07 9.03
CA ASP A 193 4.31 13.29 9.82
C ASP A 193 4.55 13.11 11.33
N GLY A 194 5.19 12.00 11.72
CA GLY A 194 5.40 11.64 13.12
C GLY A 194 4.14 11.11 13.81
N LEU A 195 3.21 10.52 13.04
CA LEU A 195 1.95 9.92 13.50
C LEU A 195 0.92 10.94 14.05
N ILE A 196 1.14 12.24 13.82
CA ILE A 196 0.30 13.31 14.38
C ILE A 196 -1.11 13.26 13.79
N SER A 197 -1.22 13.14 12.46
CA SER A 197 -2.53 13.13 11.80
C SER A 197 -3.30 11.86 12.13
N PHE A 198 -2.62 10.71 12.10
CA PHE A 198 -3.20 9.42 12.49
C PHE A 198 -3.78 9.47 13.90
N SER A 199 -2.99 9.93 14.88
CA SER A 199 -3.39 9.97 16.28
C SER A 199 -4.63 10.86 16.51
N ARG A 200 -4.69 12.01 15.83
CA ARG A 200 -5.84 12.92 15.91
C ARG A 200 -7.13 12.37 15.30
N ILE A 201 -7.05 11.37 14.43
CA ILE A 201 -8.21 10.79 13.75
C ILE A 201 -8.68 9.54 14.51
N PHE A 202 -7.74 8.67 14.88
CA PHE A 202 -8.06 7.33 15.39
C PHE A 202 -7.79 7.16 16.89
N THR A 203 -6.89 7.94 17.51
CA THR A 203 -6.49 7.74 18.92
C THR A 203 -7.10 8.76 19.89
N SER A 204 -7.96 9.65 19.40
CA SER A 204 -8.59 10.72 20.20
C SER A 204 -9.96 10.40 20.79
N ARG A 205 -10.44 9.15 20.70
CA ARG A 205 -11.84 8.79 21.04
C ARG A 205 -12.86 9.73 20.38
N SER A 206 -12.88 9.72 19.06
CA SER A 206 -13.76 10.59 18.26
C SER A 206 -14.53 9.81 17.22
N TRP A 207 -15.27 10.53 16.37
CA TRP A 207 -15.99 9.93 15.25
C TRP A 207 -15.14 9.97 13.99
N PHE A 208 -15.14 8.85 13.26
CA PHE A 208 -14.70 8.78 11.87
C PHE A 208 -15.95 8.64 11.02
N ASN A 209 -16.50 9.74 10.52
CA ASN A 209 -17.77 9.75 9.77
C ASN A 209 -18.86 8.94 10.51
N GLY A 210 -19.40 7.88 9.89
CA GLY A 210 -20.43 7.03 10.48
C GLY A 210 -19.93 5.97 11.49
N TRP A 211 -18.67 6.03 11.94
CA TRP A 211 -18.09 5.09 12.91
C TRP A 211 -17.60 5.80 14.17
N GLN A 212 -17.73 5.12 15.31
CA GLN A 212 -17.03 5.50 16.53
C GLN A 212 -15.58 4.98 16.48
N ALA A 213 -14.59 5.81 16.77
CA ALA A 213 -13.18 5.43 16.86
C ALA A 213 -12.74 5.40 18.34
N PRO A 214 -12.97 4.30 19.08
CA PRO A 214 -12.70 4.22 20.53
C PRO A 214 -11.23 4.07 20.88
N GLN A 215 -10.38 3.77 19.88
CA GLN A 215 -8.95 3.58 20.00
C GLN A 215 -8.28 4.80 20.66
N GLN A 216 -7.24 4.53 21.45
CA GLN A 216 -6.52 5.54 22.24
C GLN A 216 -5.00 5.52 22.04
N LYS A 217 -4.51 4.50 21.33
CA LYS A 217 -3.10 4.27 21.06
C LYS A 217 -2.93 3.81 19.62
N SER A 218 -1.74 3.87 19.07
CA SER A 218 -1.47 3.39 17.70
C SER A 218 -1.64 1.88 17.49
N TYR A 219 -1.71 1.11 18.58
CA TYR A 219 -1.98 -0.33 18.64
C TYR A 219 -3.21 -0.62 19.52
N PHE A 220 -3.82 -1.79 19.36
CA PHE A 220 -5.06 -2.14 20.08
C PHE A 220 -5.24 -3.65 20.26
N ALA A 221 -6.14 -4.02 21.17
CA ALA A 221 -6.59 -5.39 21.39
C ALA A 221 -8.11 -5.43 21.51
N LEU A 222 -8.74 -6.36 20.80
CA LEU A 222 -10.19 -6.57 20.83
C LEU A 222 -10.46 -8.00 21.29
N LYS A 223 -11.31 -8.15 22.32
CA LYS A 223 -11.86 -9.46 22.69
C LYS A 223 -13.10 -9.73 21.84
N LEU A 224 -13.16 -10.87 21.19
CA LEU A 224 -14.25 -11.26 20.30
C LEU A 224 -15.03 -12.45 20.89
N PRO A 225 -16.25 -12.74 20.39
CA PRO A 225 -16.98 -13.95 20.74
C PRO A 225 -16.18 -15.24 20.52
N GLN A 226 -16.57 -16.31 21.21
CA GLN A 226 -16.08 -17.67 20.97
C GLN A 226 -14.57 -17.85 21.14
N GLY A 227 -13.96 -17.12 22.09
CA GLY A 227 -12.54 -17.25 22.43
C GLY A 227 -11.60 -16.77 21.34
N TRP A 228 -12.04 -15.81 20.53
CA TRP A 228 -11.22 -15.13 19.55
C TRP A 228 -10.76 -13.76 20.06
N TRP A 229 -9.59 -13.32 19.60
CA TRP A 229 -9.04 -12.00 19.84
C TRP A 229 -8.53 -11.41 18.53
N LEU A 230 -8.57 -10.08 18.42
CA LEU A 230 -7.93 -9.34 17.33
C LEU A 230 -6.92 -8.37 17.91
N LEU A 231 -5.65 -8.51 17.51
CA LEU A 231 -4.55 -7.67 17.96
C LEU A 231 -4.05 -6.83 16.78
N GLY A 232 -3.94 -5.51 16.96
CA GLY A 232 -3.36 -4.58 15.99
C GLY A 232 -2.04 -4.01 16.50
N THR A 233 -0.95 -4.16 15.76
CA THR A 233 0.41 -3.79 16.19
C THR A 233 0.98 -2.61 15.40
N ASP A 234 1.69 -1.70 16.06
CA ASP A 234 2.40 -0.60 15.41
C ASP A 234 3.91 -0.86 15.37
N VAL A 235 4.43 -1.12 14.18
CA VAL A 235 5.83 -1.53 13.93
C VAL A 235 6.69 -0.40 13.32
N GLN A 236 6.29 0.87 13.52
CA GLN A 236 7.04 2.11 13.18
C GLN A 236 8.25 1.94 12.24
N LEU A 237 8.09 2.22 10.93
CA LEU A 237 9.20 2.30 9.96
C LEU A 237 10.23 1.14 10.05
N ASN A 238 9.78 -0.08 10.37
CA ASN A 238 10.65 -1.26 10.60
C ASN A 238 11.54 -1.19 11.86
N SER A 239 11.10 -0.48 12.90
CA SER A 239 11.73 -0.51 14.22
C SER A 239 11.03 -1.49 15.16
N ASP A 240 11.76 -1.94 16.19
CA ASP A 240 11.24 -2.88 17.17
C ASP A 240 9.98 -2.34 17.89
N ILE A 241 9.09 -3.24 18.31
CA ILE A 241 7.97 -2.92 19.20
C ILE A 241 8.57 -2.27 20.46
N ASP A 242 8.12 -1.05 20.78
CA ASP A 242 8.63 -0.33 21.94
C ASP A 242 8.26 -1.05 23.26
N GLY A 243 9.00 -0.77 24.32
CA GLY A 243 8.79 -1.42 25.62
C GLY A 243 7.40 -1.23 26.23
N GLN A 244 6.65 -0.18 25.86
CA GLN A 244 5.28 0.01 26.34
C GLN A 244 4.29 -0.87 25.59
N GLN A 245 4.47 -1.01 24.28
CA GLN A 245 3.67 -1.91 23.46
C GLN A 245 3.94 -3.38 23.83
N VAL A 246 5.19 -3.73 24.18
CA VAL A 246 5.55 -5.02 24.82
C VAL A 246 4.70 -5.24 26.08
N GLN A 247 4.78 -4.32 27.06
CA GLN A 247 4.03 -4.44 28.33
C GLN A 247 2.52 -4.50 28.11
N PHE A 248 2.02 -3.78 27.12
CA PHE A 248 0.62 -3.82 26.74
C PHE A 248 0.21 -5.22 26.30
N PHE A 249 0.91 -5.82 25.33
CA PHE A 249 0.57 -7.15 24.85
C PHE A 249 0.83 -8.27 25.86
N GLU A 250 1.81 -8.12 26.75
CA GLU A 250 1.95 -9.00 27.93
C GLU A 250 0.70 -8.95 28.81
N SER A 251 0.20 -7.75 29.14
CA SER A 251 -1.01 -7.58 29.95
C SER A 251 -2.29 -8.09 29.27
N ILE A 252 -2.32 -8.11 27.93
CA ILE A 252 -3.41 -8.70 27.16
C ILE A 252 -3.32 -10.22 27.17
N ALA A 253 -2.13 -10.78 26.93
CA ALA A 253 -1.90 -12.23 26.94
C ALA A 253 -2.20 -12.85 28.31
N ASP A 254 -1.99 -12.12 29.42
CA ASP A 254 -2.35 -12.54 30.77
C ASP A 254 -3.86 -12.70 30.99
N GLN A 255 -4.69 -12.11 30.12
CA GLN A 255 -6.15 -12.19 30.18
C GLN A 255 -6.74 -13.24 29.24
N MET A 256 -5.90 -13.86 28.40
CA MET A 256 -6.32 -14.89 27.47
C MET A 256 -6.35 -16.26 28.15
N LEU A 257 -7.38 -17.04 27.84
CA LEU A 257 -7.50 -18.42 28.32
C LEU A 257 -6.77 -19.40 27.38
N PRO A 258 -6.22 -20.51 27.90
CA PRO A 258 -5.65 -21.56 27.07
C PRO A 258 -6.62 -22.04 25.98
N GLY A 259 -6.14 -22.16 24.75
CA GLY A 259 -6.93 -22.55 23.58
C GLY A 259 -7.70 -21.41 22.91
N GLU A 260 -7.66 -20.17 23.44
CA GLU A 260 -8.12 -19.00 22.70
C GLU A 260 -7.22 -18.73 21.48
N ARG A 261 -7.76 -17.99 20.50
CA ARG A 261 -7.17 -17.83 19.17
C ARG A 261 -7.07 -16.37 18.79
N VAL A 262 -6.02 -16.02 18.05
CA VAL A 262 -5.71 -14.64 17.67
C VAL A 262 -5.76 -14.44 16.16
N ILE A 263 -6.40 -13.34 15.76
CA ILE A 263 -6.22 -12.65 14.48
C ILE A 263 -5.21 -11.53 14.73
N LEU A 264 -4.08 -11.56 14.04
CA LEU A 264 -3.05 -10.53 14.14
C LEU A 264 -3.13 -9.61 12.91
N CYS A 265 -3.21 -8.31 13.16
CA CYS A 265 -3.26 -7.26 12.17
C CYS A 265 -1.97 -6.41 12.27
N ASN A 266 -1.23 -6.36 11.18
CA ASN A 266 0.04 -5.66 11.08
C ASN A 266 0.10 -4.90 9.75
N ALA A 267 0.78 -3.77 9.69
CA ALA A 267 0.82 -2.97 8.45
C ALA A 267 1.53 -3.72 7.31
N GLU A 268 2.65 -4.40 7.63
CA GLU A 268 3.53 -5.00 6.62
C GLU A 268 3.52 -6.55 6.68
N PRO A 269 3.57 -7.24 5.53
CA PRO A 269 3.57 -8.71 5.45
C PRO A 269 4.99 -9.24 5.62
N TYR A 270 5.52 -9.15 6.85
CA TYR A 270 6.89 -9.54 7.19
C TYR A 270 7.28 -10.94 6.67
N TRP A 271 6.34 -11.89 6.60
CA TRP A 271 6.60 -13.25 6.10
C TRP A 271 7.05 -13.27 4.64
N VAL A 272 6.61 -12.30 3.83
CA VAL A 272 7.07 -12.13 2.44
C VAL A 272 8.46 -11.52 2.43
N SER A 273 8.68 -10.46 3.20
CA SER A 273 9.97 -9.75 3.26
C SER A 273 11.08 -10.64 3.83
N ALA A 274 10.82 -11.36 4.92
CA ALA A 274 11.74 -12.34 5.51
C ALA A 274 12.12 -13.45 4.51
N HIS A 275 11.14 -13.98 3.77
CA HIS A 275 11.41 -15.00 2.74
C HIS A 275 12.23 -14.45 1.56
N LYS A 276 11.93 -13.22 1.10
CA LYS A 276 12.63 -12.59 -0.05
C LYS A 276 14.02 -12.07 0.31
N TYR A 277 14.19 -11.52 1.50
CA TYR A 277 15.34 -10.69 1.86
C TYR A 277 16.12 -11.21 3.07
N GLY A 278 15.57 -12.11 3.89
CA GLY A 278 16.21 -12.58 5.14
C GLY A 278 17.56 -13.29 4.96
N LYS A 279 17.89 -13.74 3.74
CA LYS A 279 19.24 -14.25 3.39
C LYS A 279 20.28 -13.15 3.15
N PHE A 280 19.84 -11.96 2.79
CA PHE A 280 20.68 -10.82 2.44
C PHE A 280 20.80 -9.81 3.58
N ASP A 281 19.80 -9.75 4.46
CA ASP A 281 19.74 -8.83 5.59
C ASP A 281 19.12 -9.53 6.83
N PRO A 282 19.91 -9.75 7.90
CA PRO A 282 19.43 -10.35 9.14
C PRO A 282 18.38 -9.54 9.90
N VAL A 283 18.28 -8.22 9.67
CA VAL A 283 17.32 -7.36 10.37
C VAL A 283 15.87 -7.76 10.02
N TYR A 284 15.63 -8.24 8.79
CA TYR A 284 14.32 -8.81 8.42
C TYR A 284 14.01 -10.15 9.11
N ASN A 285 14.98 -10.78 9.78
CA ASN A 285 14.76 -11.95 10.63
C ASN A 285 14.59 -11.59 12.12
N GLU A 286 14.96 -10.36 12.53
CA GLU A 286 14.74 -9.84 13.89
C GLU A 286 13.27 -9.43 14.02
N ASN A 287 12.45 -10.45 14.28
CA ASN A 287 11.03 -10.41 14.03
C ASN A 287 10.27 -9.97 15.30
N ASN A 288 9.75 -8.75 15.32
CA ASN A 288 8.79 -8.25 16.32
C ASN A 288 7.62 -9.23 16.58
N LEU A 289 7.28 -10.03 15.58
CA LEU A 289 6.19 -10.99 15.65
C LEU A 289 6.60 -12.29 16.32
N ALA A 290 7.89 -12.65 16.30
CA ALA A 290 8.40 -13.75 17.10
C ALA A 290 8.27 -13.47 18.61
N PHE A 291 8.35 -12.21 19.02
CA PHE A 291 8.07 -11.80 20.41
C PHE A 291 6.60 -12.05 20.78
N LEU A 292 5.65 -11.56 19.99
CA LEU A 292 4.21 -11.75 20.26
C LEU A 292 3.82 -13.22 20.22
N GLU A 293 4.28 -13.96 19.20
CA GLU A 293 4.11 -15.41 19.15
C GLU A 293 4.71 -16.08 20.40
N GLY A 294 5.89 -15.65 20.83
CA GLY A 294 6.56 -16.17 22.02
C GLY A 294 5.74 -15.99 23.30
N ILE A 295 5.12 -14.83 23.50
CA ILE A 295 4.24 -14.57 24.65
C ILE A 295 2.98 -15.43 24.59
N LEU A 296 2.30 -15.45 23.44
CA LEU A 296 1.03 -16.15 23.28
C LEU A 296 1.20 -17.67 23.38
N ASN A 297 2.26 -18.22 22.79
CA ASN A 297 2.55 -19.66 22.84
C ASN A 297 2.80 -20.15 24.28
N LYS A 298 3.37 -19.32 25.16
CA LYS A 298 3.53 -19.67 26.60
C LYS A 298 2.19 -19.87 27.32
N ARG A 299 1.10 -19.36 26.75
CA ARG A 299 -0.26 -19.43 27.28
C ARG A 299 -1.14 -20.44 26.54
N ASP A 300 -0.58 -21.24 25.61
CA ASP A 300 -1.33 -22.10 24.69
C ASP A 300 -2.37 -21.33 23.85
N VAL A 301 -2.00 -20.11 23.43
CA VAL A 301 -2.77 -19.25 22.54
C VAL A 301 -2.08 -19.18 21.18
N GLY A 302 -2.81 -19.51 20.12
CA GLY A 302 -2.28 -19.56 18.75
C GLY A 302 -2.74 -18.37 17.90
N ILE A 303 -1.83 -17.81 17.10
CA ILE A 303 -2.17 -16.86 16.03
C ILE A 303 -2.55 -17.64 14.77
N GLN A 304 -3.83 -17.61 14.42
CA GLN A 304 -4.38 -18.44 13.34
C GLN A 304 -4.59 -17.65 12.04
N VAL A 305 -4.65 -16.33 12.14
CA VAL A 305 -4.78 -15.44 10.98
C VAL A 305 -3.82 -14.28 11.13
N PHE A 306 -2.97 -14.05 10.13
CA PHE A 306 -2.15 -12.86 9.99
C PHE A 306 -2.69 -12.04 8.83
N LEU A 307 -2.98 -10.77 9.07
CA LEU A 307 -3.50 -9.82 8.10
C LEU A 307 -2.50 -8.67 7.93
N ALA A 308 -2.14 -8.37 6.69
CA ALA A 308 -1.30 -7.20 6.41
C ALA A 308 -1.58 -6.51 5.08
N GLY A 309 -1.18 -5.24 5.01
CA GLY A 309 -1.20 -4.37 3.84
C GLY A 309 0.17 -4.26 3.16
N ASP A 310 0.57 -3.02 2.82
CA ASP A 310 1.85 -2.56 2.20
C ASP A 310 2.09 -3.09 0.77
N LEU A 311 1.83 -4.36 0.56
CA LEU A 311 1.78 -4.95 -0.77
C LEU A 311 0.36 -4.81 -1.30
N HIS A 312 0.16 -3.89 -2.27
CA HIS A 312 -1.15 -3.47 -2.76
C HIS A 312 -1.87 -4.49 -3.67
N HIS A 313 -1.87 -5.75 -3.28
CA HIS A 313 -2.56 -6.86 -3.93
C HIS A 313 -3.15 -7.78 -2.85
N TYR A 314 -3.91 -8.79 -3.27
CA TYR A 314 -4.28 -9.89 -2.39
C TYR A 314 -3.34 -11.06 -2.60
N ARG A 315 -2.88 -11.68 -1.51
CA ARG A 315 -2.13 -12.94 -1.55
C ARG A 315 -2.38 -13.74 -0.28
N ARG A 316 -2.65 -15.04 -0.43
CA ARG A 316 -2.85 -15.97 0.69
C ARG A 316 -1.81 -17.09 0.71
N PHE A 317 -1.27 -17.32 1.89
CA PHE A 317 -0.50 -18.51 2.23
C PHE A 317 -1.16 -19.28 3.37
N GLU A 318 -1.04 -20.60 3.33
CA GLU A 318 -1.71 -21.50 4.26
C GLU A 318 -0.74 -22.55 4.80
N HIS A 319 -0.84 -22.81 6.09
CA HIS A 319 -0.25 -23.96 6.75
C HIS A 319 -1.32 -24.71 7.53
N ILE A 320 -1.45 -26.02 7.28
CA ILE A 320 -2.32 -26.91 8.04
C ILE A 320 -1.42 -27.89 8.83
N PRO A 321 -1.41 -27.82 10.16
CA PRO A 321 -0.63 -28.76 10.96
C PRO A 321 -1.20 -30.17 10.86
N LYS A 322 -0.34 -31.16 11.05
CA LYS A 322 -0.75 -32.57 11.11
C LYS A 322 -0.93 -33.03 12.54
N ARG A 323 -1.92 -33.88 12.78
CA ARG A 323 -2.15 -34.58 14.04
C ARG A 323 -1.13 -35.72 14.20
N ALA A 324 -1.09 -36.31 15.41
CA ALA A 324 -0.21 -37.44 15.72
C ALA A 324 -0.47 -38.67 14.81
N ASP A 325 -1.70 -38.83 14.30
CA ASP A 325 -2.09 -39.88 13.36
C ASP A 325 -1.75 -39.56 11.89
N GLY A 326 -1.13 -38.40 11.62
CA GLY A 326 -0.75 -37.94 10.28
C GLY A 326 -1.86 -37.22 9.50
N THR A 327 -3.08 -37.12 10.04
CA THR A 327 -4.20 -36.41 9.41
C THR A 327 -4.08 -34.90 9.56
N GLU A 328 -4.69 -34.13 8.66
CA GLU A 328 -4.68 -32.67 8.70
C GLU A 328 -5.62 -32.12 9.79
N ASP A 329 -5.11 -31.20 10.61
CA ASP A 329 -5.90 -30.50 11.63
C ASP A 329 -6.32 -29.11 11.15
N HIS A 330 -7.44 -29.06 10.41
CA HIS A 330 -7.97 -27.79 9.91
C HIS A 330 -8.36 -26.80 11.02
N SER A 331 -8.63 -27.26 12.24
CA SER A 331 -8.99 -26.39 13.38
C SER A 331 -7.80 -25.55 13.89
N ARG A 332 -6.57 -26.02 13.62
CA ARG A 332 -5.31 -25.36 13.94
C ARG A 332 -4.62 -24.76 12.71
N LYS A 333 -5.36 -24.65 11.59
CA LYS A 333 -4.88 -24.02 10.37
C LYS A 333 -4.44 -22.58 10.62
N VAL A 334 -3.33 -22.18 10.01
CA VAL A 334 -2.79 -20.82 10.05
C VAL A 334 -2.83 -20.21 8.66
N GLU A 335 -3.43 -19.03 8.54
CA GLU A 335 -3.56 -18.26 7.31
C GLU A 335 -2.69 -16.99 7.39
N LYS A 336 -1.89 -16.73 6.35
CA LYS A 336 -1.17 -15.46 6.19
C LYS A 336 -1.69 -14.75 4.95
N ILE A 337 -2.33 -13.62 5.14
CA ILE A 337 -3.06 -12.90 4.10
C ILE A 337 -2.51 -11.48 3.98
N THR A 338 -1.97 -11.19 2.80
CA THR A 338 -1.72 -9.83 2.33
C THR A 338 -3.00 -9.34 1.63
N ALA A 339 -3.53 -8.19 2.03
CA ALA A 339 -4.80 -7.64 1.53
C ALA A 339 -4.74 -6.11 1.33
N GLY A 340 -3.71 -5.62 0.62
CA GLY A 340 -3.46 -4.19 0.40
C GLY A 340 -4.26 -3.51 -0.71
N GLY A 341 -5.49 -3.93 -0.95
CA GLY A 341 -6.26 -3.48 -2.09
C GLY A 341 -7.16 -2.28 -1.86
N GLY A 342 -6.98 -1.47 -0.82
CA GLY A 342 -7.98 -0.50 -0.36
C GLY A 342 -8.12 0.75 -1.23
N GLY A 343 -7.06 1.18 -1.91
CA GLY A 343 -7.05 2.42 -2.68
C GLY A 343 -5.74 2.74 -3.40
N ALA A 344 -4.62 2.19 -2.93
CA ALA A 344 -3.29 2.38 -3.50
C ALA A 344 -3.12 1.80 -4.90
N PHE A 345 -2.11 2.27 -5.65
CA PHE A 345 -1.78 1.69 -6.95
C PHE A 345 -1.46 0.20 -6.78
N LEU A 346 -1.83 -0.66 -7.72
CA LEU A 346 -1.58 -2.10 -7.60
C LEU A 346 -0.08 -2.43 -7.45
N HIS A 347 0.32 -3.32 -6.54
CA HIS A 347 1.65 -3.94 -6.53
C HIS A 347 1.66 -5.24 -7.36
N PRO A 348 2.78 -5.63 -7.99
CA PRO A 348 2.86 -6.87 -8.76
C PRO A 348 2.74 -8.11 -7.87
N THR A 349 2.21 -9.20 -8.43
CA THR A 349 2.16 -10.52 -7.79
C THR A 349 3.19 -11.50 -8.37
N HIS A 350 3.89 -11.14 -9.44
CA HIS A 350 4.90 -11.99 -10.09
C HIS A 350 6.34 -11.68 -9.65
N ASP A 351 6.50 -10.79 -8.67
CA ASP A 351 7.77 -10.44 -8.04
C ASP A 351 8.29 -11.57 -7.12
N LEU A 352 7.38 -12.25 -6.42
CA LEU A 352 7.64 -13.49 -5.70
C LEU A 352 7.34 -14.69 -6.60
N LYS A 353 8.39 -15.42 -6.97
CA LYS A 353 8.30 -16.60 -7.85
C LYS A 353 7.94 -17.88 -7.08
N ASP A 354 8.26 -17.93 -5.80
CA ASP A 354 8.05 -19.13 -4.99
C ASP A 354 6.56 -19.36 -4.71
N GLU A 355 6.17 -20.63 -4.70
CA GLU A 355 4.82 -21.10 -4.34
C GLU A 355 4.68 -21.33 -2.83
N PHE A 356 5.66 -20.90 -2.04
CA PHE A 356 5.65 -21.04 -0.59
C PHE A 356 6.50 -19.97 0.07
N VAL A 357 6.26 -19.76 1.36
CA VAL A 357 7.16 -19.03 2.27
C VAL A 357 7.52 -19.90 3.45
N TYR A 358 8.71 -19.70 3.99
CA TYR A 358 9.17 -20.35 5.21
C TYR A 358 9.15 -19.38 6.38
N GLU A 359 8.76 -19.89 7.54
CA GLU A 359 8.86 -19.18 8.80
C GLU A 359 9.75 -19.97 9.77
N HIS A 360 10.75 -19.29 10.31
CA HIS A 360 11.55 -19.82 11.40
C HIS A 360 10.89 -19.44 12.73
N LYS A 361 10.49 -20.45 13.51
CA LYS A 361 10.04 -20.23 14.90
C LYS A 361 11.18 -20.58 15.85
N SER A 362 11.44 -19.72 16.83
CA SER A 362 12.50 -19.93 17.83
C SER A 362 12.38 -21.26 18.59
N ASN A 363 11.16 -21.82 18.65
CA ASN A 363 10.84 -23.06 19.37
C ASN A 363 10.76 -24.30 18.47
N HIS A 364 10.97 -24.18 17.16
CA HIS A 364 11.00 -25.32 16.24
C HIS A 364 12.35 -25.39 15.51
N PRO A 365 13.01 -26.56 15.48
CA PRO A 365 14.29 -26.71 14.79
C PRO A 365 14.14 -26.57 13.27
N ASP A 366 12.99 -26.94 12.72
CA ASP A 366 12.70 -26.86 11.29
C ASP A 366 11.74 -25.70 10.95
N PRO A 367 11.98 -24.98 9.84
CA PRO A 367 11.08 -23.92 9.40
C PRO A 367 9.72 -24.47 8.98
N ILE A 368 8.67 -23.75 9.36
CA ILE A 368 7.29 -24.07 8.96
C ILE A 368 7.05 -23.58 7.54
N LYS A 369 6.60 -24.48 6.68
CA LYS A 369 6.25 -24.17 5.28
C LYS A 369 4.79 -23.72 5.17
N PHE A 370 4.58 -22.56 4.58
CA PHE A 370 3.26 -22.07 4.18
C PHE A 370 3.15 -22.09 2.66
N ASN A 371 2.13 -22.76 2.11
CA ASN A 371 1.94 -22.86 0.67
C ASN A 371 1.08 -21.70 0.16
N ARG A 372 1.48 -21.10 -0.95
CA ARG A 372 0.73 -20.05 -1.66
C ARG A 372 -0.52 -20.66 -2.26
N LYS A 373 -1.69 -20.09 -1.94
CA LYS A 373 -2.99 -20.60 -2.38
C LYS A 373 -3.60 -19.75 -3.47
N LYS A 374 -3.56 -18.43 -3.31
CA LYS A 374 -4.20 -17.49 -4.22
C LYS A 374 -3.51 -16.14 -4.28
N ASP A 375 -3.58 -15.52 -5.45
CA ASP A 375 -3.27 -14.11 -5.69
C ASP A 375 -4.41 -13.42 -6.42
N PHE A 376 -4.51 -12.11 -6.23
CA PHE A 376 -5.37 -11.25 -7.04
C PHE A 376 -4.69 -9.89 -7.26
N PRO A 377 -4.27 -9.58 -8.51
CA PRO A 377 -4.37 -10.41 -9.73
C PRO A 377 -3.51 -11.67 -9.69
N ASP A 378 -3.84 -12.66 -10.51
CA ASP A 378 -2.96 -13.80 -10.72
C ASP A 378 -1.60 -13.38 -11.33
N VAL A 379 -0.60 -14.25 -11.19
CA VAL A 379 0.79 -13.99 -11.61
C VAL A 379 0.88 -13.66 -13.11
N ALA A 380 0.09 -14.32 -13.95
CA ALA A 380 0.13 -14.12 -15.39
C ALA A 380 -0.46 -12.77 -15.79
N ALA A 381 -1.62 -12.42 -15.23
CA ALA A 381 -2.25 -11.12 -15.38
C ALA A 381 -1.34 -10.01 -14.89
N SER A 382 -0.74 -10.16 -13.70
CA SER A 382 0.22 -9.21 -13.16
C SER A 382 1.42 -9.00 -14.09
N ARG A 383 2.03 -10.08 -14.60
CA ARG A 383 3.17 -10.00 -15.55
C ARG A 383 2.78 -9.29 -16.85
N LYS A 384 1.54 -9.50 -17.33
CA LYS A 384 1.01 -8.81 -18.51
C LYS A 384 0.86 -7.30 -18.26
N LEU A 385 0.42 -6.89 -17.07
CA LEU A 385 0.27 -5.48 -16.72
C LEU A 385 1.61 -4.73 -16.76
N THR A 386 2.73 -5.39 -16.43
CA THR A 386 4.07 -4.78 -16.46
C THR A 386 4.44 -4.20 -17.82
N TRP A 387 3.93 -4.77 -18.92
CA TRP A 387 4.16 -4.26 -20.29
C TRP A 387 3.67 -2.83 -20.49
N GLY A 388 2.78 -2.34 -19.61
CA GLY A 388 2.41 -0.93 -19.55
C GLY A 388 3.60 0.01 -19.36
N ASN A 389 4.74 -0.46 -18.85
CA ASN A 389 5.96 0.33 -18.70
C ASN A 389 6.56 0.75 -20.05
N LEU A 390 6.21 0.09 -21.16
CA LEU A 390 6.57 0.60 -22.49
C LEU A 390 5.92 1.97 -22.80
N LEU A 391 4.84 2.30 -22.11
CA LEU A 391 4.14 3.58 -22.20
C LEU A 391 4.59 4.58 -21.13
N PHE A 392 5.74 4.36 -20.47
CA PHE A 392 6.22 5.17 -19.36
C PHE A 392 6.24 6.68 -19.69
N ALA A 393 6.72 7.07 -20.89
CA ALA A 393 6.78 8.47 -21.29
C ALA A 393 5.41 9.18 -21.32
N TRP A 394 4.35 8.45 -21.66
CA TRP A 394 2.98 8.99 -21.71
C TRP A 394 2.28 8.92 -20.36
N LYS A 395 2.62 7.94 -19.52
CA LYS A 395 2.06 7.81 -18.16
C LYS A 395 2.72 8.74 -17.16
N ASN A 396 4.01 9.03 -17.34
CA ASN A 396 4.81 9.87 -16.46
C ASN A 396 5.47 11.02 -17.22
N PRO A 397 4.71 11.88 -17.91
CA PRO A 397 5.27 12.94 -18.77
C PRO A 397 6.16 13.92 -18.00
N MET A 398 5.90 14.13 -16.71
CA MET A 398 6.70 15.02 -15.87
C MET A 398 8.10 14.46 -15.57
N PHE A 399 8.28 13.13 -15.60
CA PHE A 399 9.59 12.52 -15.41
C PHE A 399 10.58 12.89 -16.52
N GLY A 400 10.10 13.01 -17.75
CA GLY A 400 10.95 13.37 -18.89
C GLY A 400 11.66 14.71 -18.72
N ILE A 401 11.17 15.60 -17.83
CA ILE A 401 11.87 16.84 -17.47
C ILE A 401 13.20 16.54 -16.78
N VAL A 402 13.27 15.51 -15.94
CA VAL A 402 14.50 15.08 -15.26
C VAL A 402 15.55 14.67 -16.29
N THR A 403 15.18 13.77 -17.21
CA THR A 403 16.11 13.28 -18.23
C THR A 403 16.46 14.37 -19.24
N ALA A 404 15.53 15.27 -19.59
CA ALA A 404 15.81 16.44 -20.42
C ALA A 404 16.89 17.35 -19.79
N ILE A 405 16.76 17.68 -18.50
CA ILE A 405 17.75 18.49 -17.77
C ILE A 405 19.09 17.78 -17.70
N LEU A 406 19.11 16.50 -17.30
CA LEU A 406 20.35 15.71 -17.22
C LEU A 406 21.05 15.63 -18.57
N TYR A 407 20.30 15.45 -19.67
CA TYR A 407 20.87 15.34 -21.01
C TYR A 407 21.39 16.69 -21.50
N LEU A 408 20.67 17.78 -21.23
CA LEU A 408 21.16 19.13 -21.50
C LEU A 408 22.48 19.42 -20.80
N LEU A 409 22.58 19.10 -19.50
CA LEU A 409 23.79 19.35 -18.70
C LEU A 409 24.96 18.49 -19.18
N ALA A 410 24.73 17.20 -19.42
CA ALA A 410 25.74 16.29 -19.96
C ALA A 410 26.19 16.73 -21.36
N CYS A 411 25.26 17.05 -22.25
CA CYS A 411 25.58 17.52 -23.60
C CYS A 411 26.32 18.85 -23.57
N ASN A 412 25.91 19.82 -22.75
CA ASN A 412 26.59 21.11 -22.65
C ASN A 412 28.05 20.97 -22.18
N SER A 413 28.35 19.96 -21.36
CA SER A 413 29.72 19.70 -20.91
C SER A 413 30.65 19.15 -22.01
N VAL A 414 30.11 18.50 -23.05
CA VAL A 414 30.87 17.89 -24.16
C VAL A 414 30.82 18.74 -25.43
N LEU A 415 29.62 19.23 -25.73
CA LEU A 415 29.26 20.05 -26.87
C LEU A 415 29.40 21.54 -26.53
N SER A 416 30.38 21.92 -25.72
CA SER A 416 30.89 23.28 -25.69
C SER A 416 31.49 23.59 -27.07
N VAL A 417 30.60 23.87 -28.03
CA VAL A 417 30.93 24.15 -29.42
C VAL A 417 31.32 25.62 -29.47
N THR A 418 32.57 25.91 -29.12
CA THR A 418 33.18 27.23 -29.33
C THR A 418 33.30 27.57 -30.82
N SER A 419 33.15 26.59 -31.73
CA SER A 419 33.23 26.76 -33.18
C SER A 419 32.27 25.82 -33.93
N ALA A 420 31.47 26.37 -34.84
CA ALA A 420 30.51 25.62 -35.67
C ALA A 420 31.16 24.40 -36.35
N PRO A 421 30.49 23.22 -36.39
CA PRO A 421 30.97 22.13 -37.23
C PRO A 421 30.92 22.52 -38.71
N PRO A 422 31.84 22.02 -39.56
CA PRO A 422 31.80 22.27 -41.00
C PRO A 422 30.44 21.88 -41.59
N SER A 423 29.93 22.63 -42.57
CA SER A 423 28.66 22.33 -43.26
C SER A 423 28.68 20.98 -44.00
N SER A 424 29.86 20.47 -44.34
CA SER A 424 30.08 19.15 -44.95
C SER A 424 30.24 18.01 -43.93
N ALA A 425 30.24 18.30 -42.62
CA ALA A 425 30.47 17.28 -41.60
C ALA A 425 29.35 16.24 -41.60
N THR A 426 29.72 14.96 -41.69
CA THR A 426 28.76 13.87 -41.54
C THR A 426 28.39 13.67 -40.06
N TYR A 427 27.27 13.00 -39.80
CA TYR A 427 26.92 12.59 -38.43
C TYR A 427 28.04 11.79 -37.75
N MET A 428 28.74 10.94 -38.51
CA MET A 428 29.84 10.13 -37.97
C MET A 428 31.07 10.98 -37.62
N ASP A 429 31.32 12.09 -38.33
CA ASP A 429 32.38 13.03 -37.99
C ASP A 429 32.07 13.76 -36.67
N LEU A 430 30.81 14.09 -36.42
CA LEU A 430 30.35 14.65 -35.15
C LEU A 430 30.50 13.66 -34.00
N VAL A 431 30.18 12.38 -34.21
CA VAL A 431 30.39 11.33 -33.20
C VAL A 431 31.87 11.19 -32.86
N LYS A 432 32.76 11.06 -33.86
CA LYS A 432 34.22 10.91 -33.64
C LYS A 432 34.83 12.13 -32.95
N SER A 433 34.47 13.33 -33.38
CA SER A 433 34.96 14.56 -32.77
C SER A 433 34.46 14.73 -31.34
N SER A 434 33.20 14.39 -31.06
CA SER A 434 32.64 14.43 -29.70
C SER A 434 33.30 13.42 -28.77
N LEU A 435 33.58 12.19 -29.23
CA LEU A 435 34.34 11.19 -28.47
C LEU A 435 35.74 11.69 -28.10
N THR A 436 36.43 12.31 -29.06
CA THR A 436 37.75 12.89 -28.82
C THR A 436 37.67 14.02 -27.78
N LYS A 437 36.65 14.88 -27.86
CA LYS A 437 36.42 15.97 -26.90
C LYS A 437 36.13 15.46 -25.48
N ILE A 438 35.39 14.37 -25.33
CA ILE A 438 35.10 13.78 -24.01
C ILE A 438 36.42 13.47 -23.29
N SER A 439 37.40 12.89 -24.00
CA SER A 439 38.67 12.48 -23.40
C SER A 439 39.50 13.63 -22.81
N VAL A 440 39.27 14.86 -23.27
CA VAL A 440 40.02 16.06 -22.84
C VAL A 440 39.17 17.04 -22.02
N THR A 441 37.91 16.70 -21.73
CA THR A 441 36.98 17.59 -21.03
C THR A 441 36.61 17.03 -19.66
N PRO A 442 37.25 17.46 -18.56
CA PRO A 442 37.00 16.91 -17.22
C PRO A 442 35.54 16.98 -16.76
N SER A 443 34.82 18.05 -17.13
CA SER A 443 33.40 18.22 -16.78
C SER A 443 32.50 17.15 -17.40
N ALA A 444 32.86 16.62 -18.58
CA ALA A 444 32.14 15.52 -19.21
C ALA A 444 32.22 14.24 -18.39
N PHE A 445 33.42 13.91 -17.87
CA PHE A 445 33.61 12.77 -16.98
C PHE A 445 32.81 12.91 -15.68
N ILE A 446 32.78 14.10 -15.10
CA ILE A 446 31.99 14.38 -13.89
C ILE A 446 30.50 14.10 -14.15
N TRP A 447 29.93 14.62 -15.24
CA TRP A 447 28.52 14.37 -15.56
C TRP A 447 28.22 12.91 -15.88
N MET A 448 29.11 12.19 -16.57
CA MET A 448 28.95 10.76 -16.79
C MET A 448 28.92 9.98 -15.46
N ILE A 449 29.83 10.31 -14.54
CA ILE A 449 29.89 9.70 -13.21
C ILE A 449 28.63 10.05 -12.40
N ILE A 450 28.15 11.30 -12.45
CA ILE A 450 26.93 11.72 -11.77
C ILE A 450 25.71 10.96 -12.29
N ILE A 451 25.56 10.82 -13.62
CA ILE A 451 24.43 10.11 -14.21
C ILE A 451 24.50 8.61 -13.87
N ILE A 452 25.66 7.98 -14.06
CA ILE A 452 25.84 6.56 -13.75
C ILE A 452 25.66 6.31 -12.26
N GLY A 453 26.26 7.13 -11.40
CA GLY A 453 26.14 7.07 -9.96
C GLY A 453 24.70 7.29 -9.49
N GLY A 454 23.98 8.24 -10.09
CA GLY A 454 22.58 8.52 -9.80
C GLY A 454 21.66 7.32 -10.09
N PHE A 455 21.79 6.70 -11.26
CA PHE A 455 21.00 5.51 -11.62
C PHE A 455 21.47 4.24 -10.89
N TRP A 456 22.75 4.16 -10.51
CA TRP A 456 23.27 3.12 -9.62
C TRP A 456 22.70 3.24 -8.21
N LEU A 457 22.59 4.46 -7.67
CA LEU A 457 21.93 4.74 -6.38
C LEU A 457 20.45 4.42 -6.44
N PHE A 458 19.77 4.78 -7.54
CA PHE A 458 18.37 4.44 -7.80
C PHE A 458 18.12 2.93 -7.86
N THR A 459 19.13 2.13 -8.22
CA THR A 459 19.03 0.67 -8.25
C THR A 459 19.06 0.11 -6.83
N ASP A 460 17.95 0.30 -6.11
CA ASP A 460 17.80 -0.20 -4.76
C ASP A 460 17.48 -1.70 -4.77
N THR A 461 18.47 -2.50 -4.41
CA THR A 461 18.35 -3.97 -4.39
C THR A 461 19.29 -4.53 -3.34
N HIS A 462 18.82 -5.61 -2.70
CA HIS A 462 19.60 -6.39 -1.74
C HIS A 462 20.76 -7.16 -2.41
N SER A 463 20.75 -7.34 -3.74
CA SER A 463 21.83 -7.99 -4.48
C SER A 463 22.89 -7.00 -4.94
N ARG A 464 24.07 -7.03 -4.30
CA ARG A 464 25.21 -6.17 -4.67
C ARG A 464 25.62 -6.32 -6.13
N LEU A 465 25.66 -7.56 -6.64
CA LEU A 465 26.02 -7.83 -8.03
C LEU A 465 25.02 -7.21 -9.01
N TYR A 466 23.72 -7.37 -8.74
CA TYR A 466 22.69 -6.74 -9.57
C TYR A 466 22.78 -5.22 -9.55
N LYS A 467 22.98 -4.62 -8.36
CA LYS A 467 23.11 -3.17 -8.19
C LYS A 467 24.22 -2.60 -9.08
N TRP A 468 25.40 -3.22 -9.04
CA TRP A 468 26.53 -2.79 -9.89
C TRP A 468 26.26 -3.01 -11.36
N VAL A 469 25.83 -4.21 -11.78
CA VAL A 469 25.68 -4.53 -13.21
C VAL A 469 24.50 -3.76 -13.83
N ALA A 470 23.29 -3.92 -13.27
CA ALA A 470 22.09 -3.33 -13.82
C ALA A 470 22.07 -1.81 -13.65
N GLY A 471 22.50 -1.30 -12.50
CA GLY A 471 22.55 0.14 -12.23
C GLY A 471 23.56 0.87 -13.12
N CYS A 472 24.77 0.34 -13.28
CA CYS A 472 25.75 0.94 -14.19
C CYS A 472 25.31 0.81 -15.66
N MET A 473 24.73 -0.32 -16.06
CA MET A 473 24.21 -0.49 -17.42
C MET A 473 23.05 0.48 -17.71
N HIS A 474 22.14 0.68 -16.76
CA HIS A 474 21.06 1.65 -16.86
C HIS A 474 21.59 3.08 -17.03
N GLY A 475 22.53 3.49 -16.18
CA GLY A 475 23.19 4.79 -16.29
C GLY A 475 23.96 4.95 -17.60
N ALA A 476 24.66 3.91 -18.05
CA ALA A 476 25.39 3.91 -19.32
C ALA A 476 24.45 4.07 -20.53
N CYS A 477 23.27 3.46 -20.51
CA CYS A 477 22.23 3.68 -21.53
C CYS A 477 21.81 5.15 -21.60
N HIS A 478 21.64 5.81 -20.45
CA HIS A 478 21.32 7.24 -20.40
C HIS A 478 22.46 8.12 -20.94
N VAL A 479 23.72 7.82 -20.56
CA VAL A 479 24.89 8.54 -21.09
C VAL A 479 25.01 8.37 -22.61
N ALA A 480 24.86 7.14 -23.11
CA ALA A 480 24.90 6.85 -24.55
C ALA A 480 23.77 7.58 -25.29
N ALA A 481 22.55 7.56 -24.75
CA ALA A 481 21.42 8.27 -25.34
C ALA A 481 21.66 9.78 -25.38
N ALA A 482 22.10 10.39 -24.27
CA ALA A 482 22.45 11.80 -24.23
C ALA A 482 23.50 12.15 -25.30
N PHE A 483 24.56 11.34 -25.40
CA PHE A 483 25.63 11.52 -26.38
C PHE A 483 25.12 11.50 -27.84
N PHE A 484 24.38 10.46 -28.24
CA PHE A 484 23.90 10.32 -29.61
C PHE A 484 22.82 11.34 -29.97
N ILE A 485 21.94 11.70 -29.02
CA ILE A 485 20.95 12.77 -29.17
C ILE A 485 21.65 14.12 -29.33
N GLY A 486 22.66 14.40 -28.51
CA GLY A 486 23.47 15.62 -28.60
C GLY A 486 24.15 15.77 -29.96
N CYS A 487 24.83 14.72 -30.43
CA CYS A 487 25.42 14.70 -31.77
C CYS A 487 24.37 14.91 -32.86
N GLY A 488 23.20 14.27 -32.73
CA GLY A 488 22.11 14.36 -33.69
C GLY A 488 21.48 15.75 -33.73
N ALA A 489 21.30 16.39 -32.57
CA ALA A 489 20.80 17.75 -32.47
C ALA A 489 21.73 18.75 -33.17
N VAL A 490 23.04 18.69 -32.88
CA VAL A 490 24.04 19.55 -33.55
C VAL A 490 24.05 19.31 -35.06
N TYR A 491 23.99 18.05 -35.49
CA TYR A 491 23.92 17.69 -36.91
C TYR A 491 22.69 18.30 -37.58
N LEU A 492 21.49 18.06 -37.02
CA LEU A 492 20.23 18.56 -37.57
C LEU A 492 20.18 20.09 -37.64
N VAL A 493 20.68 20.80 -36.63
CA VAL A 493 20.75 22.27 -36.65
C VAL A 493 21.68 22.77 -37.76
N ASN A 494 22.84 22.13 -37.91
CA ASN A 494 23.85 22.54 -38.88
C ASN A 494 23.46 22.20 -40.33
N THR A 495 22.99 20.98 -40.61
CA THR A 495 22.74 20.50 -41.98
C THR A 495 21.26 20.48 -42.37
N GLY A 496 20.38 20.21 -41.41
CA GLY A 496 18.93 20.15 -41.67
C GLY A 496 18.30 21.54 -41.69
N PHE A 497 18.56 22.35 -40.67
CA PHE A 497 18.01 23.70 -40.55
C PHE A 497 18.92 24.79 -41.14
N ASN A 498 20.18 24.48 -41.47
CA ASN A 498 21.16 25.40 -42.05
C ASN A 498 21.29 26.72 -41.24
N LEU A 499 21.19 26.62 -39.91
CA LEU A 499 21.26 27.77 -39.02
C LEU A 499 22.71 28.20 -38.81
N GLN A 500 22.98 29.50 -38.92
CA GLN A 500 24.27 30.07 -38.54
C GLN A 500 24.54 29.83 -37.05
N TRP A 501 25.76 29.40 -36.73
CA TRP A 501 26.14 29.11 -35.37
C TRP A 501 26.13 30.38 -34.51
N GLY A 502 25.27 30.39 -33.50
CA GLY A 502 24.95 31.56 -32.68
C GLY A 502 23.82 31.22 -31.72
N ILE A 503 23.22 32.23 -31.09
CA ILE A 503 22.20 32.02 -30.04
C ILE A 503 21.01 31.19 -30.56
N GLY A 504 20.54 31.43 -31.78
CA GLY A 504 19.44 30.66 -32.38
C GLY A 504 19.77 29.19 -32.59
N ALA A 505 20.97 28.88 -33.11
CA ALA A 505 21.42 27.49 -33.29
C ALA A 505 21.62 26.77 -31.96
N LEU A 506 22.18 27.45 -30.94
CA LEU A 506 22.36 26.91 -29.60
C LEU A 506 21.01 26.64 -28.92
N ALA A 507 20.06 27.57 -29.04
CA ALA A 507 18.72 27.41 -28.50
C ALA A 507 17.99 26.22 -29.15
N LEU A 508 18.01 26.10 -30.48
CA LEU A 508 17.39 24.96 -31.17
C LEU A 508 18.08 23.63 -30.82
N THR A 509 19.41 23.61 -30.73
CA THR A 509 20.17 22.42 -30.31
C THR A 509 19.75 21.99 -28.91
N GLY A 510 19.68 22.93 -27.96
CA GLY A 510 19.21 22.67 -26.61
C GLY A 510 17.77 22.14 -26.59
N LEU A 511 16.85 22.74 -27.36
CA LEU A 511 15.48 22.27 -27.46
C LEU A 511 15.38 20.84 -28.02
N LEU A 512 16.15 20.51 -29.05
CA LEU A 512 16.19 19.15 -29.61
C LEU A 512 16.76 18.13 -28.61
N ILE A 513 17.81 18.51 -27.86
CA ILE A 513 18.37 17.67 -26.80
C ILE A 513 17.35 17.46 -25.68
N ALA A 514 16.70 18.53 -25.23
CA ALA A 514 15.69 18.47 -24.18
C ALA A 514 14.51 17.57 -24.59
N TYR A 515 13.99 17.76 -25.81
CA TYR A 515 12.89 16.96 -26.33
C TYR A 515 13.28 15.49 -26.54
N GLY A 516 14.46 15.25 -27.13
CA GLY A 516 15.01 13.91 -27.29
C GLY A 516 15.23 13.22 -25.95
N GLY A 517 15.78 13.93 -24.96
CA GLY A 517 15.98 13.43 -23.60
C GLY A 517 14.68 13.17 -22.87
N TRP A 518 13.66 14.00 -23.08
CA TRP A 518 12.32 13.81 -22.52
C TRP A 518 11.69 12.50 -23.03
N ILE A 519 11.73 12.23 -24.34
CA ILE A 519 11.16 11.00 -24.92
C ILE A 519 12.05 9.79 -24.61
N ILE A 520 13.29 9.80 -25.10
CA ILE A 520 14.18 8.63 -25.09
C ILE A 520 14.60 8.29 -23.67
N GLY A 521 14.87 9.29 -22.82
CA GLY A 521 15.18 9.04 -21.41
C GLY A 521 14.01 8.35 -20.69
N SER A 522 12.78 8.80 -20.93
CA SER A 522 11.59 8.16 -20.36
C SER A 522 11.37 6.73 -20.89
N VAL A 523 11.66 6.49 -22.17
CA VAL A 523 11.58 5.13 -22.76
C VAL A 523 12.64 4.20 -22.16
N ILE A 524 13.88 4.67 -21.96
CA ILE A 524 14.93 3.90 -21.29
C ILE A 524 14.49 3.50 -19.88
N MET A 525 13.91 4.44 -19.12
CA MET A 525 13.38 4.17 -17.78
C MET A 525 12.28 3.09 -17.80
N GLY A 526 11.31 3.21 -18.72
CA GLY A 526 10.25 2.22 -18.88
C GLY A 526 10.77 0.82 -19.24
N LEU A 527 11.73 0.74 -20.17
CA LEU A 527 12.37 -0.53 -20.55
C LEU A 527 13.17 -1.14 -19.38
N TYR A 528 13.90 -0.30 -18.64
CA TYR A 528 14.65 -0.71 -17.46
C TYR A 528 13.72 -1.35 -16.41
N LEU A 529 12.62 -0.70 -16.07
CA LEU A 529 11.65 -1.21 -15.09
C LEU A 529 11.00 -2.52 -15.57
N LEU A 530 10.61 -2.59 -16.85
CA LEU A 530 10.03 -3.80 -17.45
C LEU A 530 10.98 -5.00 -17.36
N ILE A 531 12.25 -4.83 -17.76
CA ILE A 531 13.25 -5.89 -17.76
C ILE A 531 13.64 -6.27 -16.32
N SER A 532 13.82 -5.27 -15.45
CA SER A 532 14.17 -5.47 -14.04
C SER A 532 13.15 -6.34 -13.32
N LEU A 533 11.86 -6.06 -13.52
CA LEU A 533 10.81 -6.82 -12.86
C LEU A 533 10.58 -8.19 -13.52
N ASN A 534 10.34 -8.25 -14.83
CA ASN A 534 9.98 -9.51 -15.48
C ASN A 534 11.15 -10.50 -15.57
N GLY A 535 12.38 -10.02 -15.73
CA GLY A 535 13.59 -10.85 -15.77
C GLY A 535 14.09 -11.22 -14.38
N PHE A 536 14.23 -10.21 -13.51
CA PHE A 536 15.01 -10.33 -12.27
C PHE A 536 14.19 -10.23 -10.98
N GLY A 537 12.88 -9.93 -11.05
CA GLY A 537 12.03 -9.77 -9.86
C GLY A 537 12.42 -8.58 -9.00
N ARG A 538 13.00 -7.53 -9.61
CA ARG A 538 13.45 -6.30 -8.93
C ARG A 538 12.61 -5.11 -9.36
N HIS A 539 12.65 -4.04 -8.57
CA HIS A 539 11.89 -2.81 -8.81
C HIS A 539 10.38 -3.02 -8.92
N SER A 540 9.82 -3.89 -8.10
CA SER A 540 8.38 -4.18 -8.09
C SER A 540 7.55 -2.93 -7.77
N GLY A 541 7.97 -2.15 -6.77
CA GLY A 541 7.31 -0.91 -6.38
C GLY A 541 7.40 0.14 -7.49
N GLU A 542 8.61 0.45 -7.96
CA GLU A 542 8.83 1.48 -8.98
C GLU A 542 8.17 1.15 -10.32
N ALA A 543 8.20 -0.13 -10.73
CA ALA A 543 7.62 -0.55 -11.99
C ALA A 543 6.09 -0.50 -12.02
N PHE A 544 5.42 -0.56 -10.87
CA PHE A 544 3.95 -0.49 -10.81
C PHE A 544 3.44 0.87 -10.34
N SER A 545 4.20 1.59 -9.52
CA SER A 545 3.90 2.98 -9.17
C SER A 545 3.97 3.88 -10.41
N SER A 546 4.83 3.56 -11.38
CA SER A 546 4.88 4.22 -12.70
C SER A 546 3.61 4.01 -13.51
N LEU A 547 2.88 2.92 -13.28
CA LEU A 547 1.70 2.56 -14.04
C LEU A 547 0.42 3.16 -13.46
N GLN A 548 0.43 3.47 -12.16
CA GLN A 548 -0.68 4.06 -11.41
C GLN A 548 -1.97 3.24 -11.59
N ILE A 549 -1.87 1.92 -11.49
CA ILE A 549 -3.00 1.03 -11.76
C ILE A 549 -4.01 1.11 -10.62
N GLU A 550 -5.15 1.76 -10.90
CA GLU A 550 -6.27 1.90 -9.95
C GLU A 550 -7.06 0.60 -9.75
N ASN A 551 -7.01 -0.30 -10.72
CA ASN A 551 -7.76 -1.54 -10.76
C ASN A 551 -7.23 -2.58 -9.74
N TRP A 552 -7.91 -3.74 -9.65
CA TRP A 552 -7.53 -4.86 -8.78
C TRP A 552 -7.53 -4.51 -7.29
N LYS A 553 -8.67 -4.02 -6.81
CA LYS A 553 -8.88 -3.62 -5.42
C LYS A 553 -9.50 -4.75 -4.62
N ASN A 554 -9.25 -4.78 -3.32
CA ASN A 554 -9.76 -5.84 -2.45
C ASN A 554 -9.97 -5.34 -1.01
N PHE A 555 -10.87 -6.02 -0.33
CA PHE A 555 -11.12 -5.91 1.10
C PHE A 555 -11.63 -7.27 1.58
N MET A 556 -11.76 -7.45 2.89
CA MET A 556 -12.25 -8.70 3.47
C MET A 556 -13.42 -8.46 4.41
N ARG A 557 -14.34 -9.42 4.42
CA ARG A 557 -15.31 -9.60 5.49
C ARG A 557 -14.96 -10.85 6.27
N ILE A 558 -14.95 -10.76 7.59
CA ILE A 558 -14.62 -11.85 8.49
C ILE A 558 -15.83 -12.08 9.38
N HIS A 559 -16.26 -13.33 9.50
CA HIS A 559 -17.38 -13.72 10.34
C HIS A 559 -16.92 -14.77 11.33
N ILE A 560 -17.13 -14.53 12.62
CA ILE A 560 -17.02 -15.55 13.66
C ILE A 560 -18.45 -15.93 14.01
N ASP A 561 -18.83 -17.18 13.72
CA ASP A 561 -20.18 -17.67 13.98
C ASP A 561 -20.34 -18.18 15.42
N SER A 562 -21.58 -18.53 15.79
CA SER A 562 -21.94 -19.05 17.11
C SER A 562 -21.28 -20.38 17.47
N THR A 563 -20.70 -21.11 16.50
CA THR A 563 -19.91 -22.33 16.76
C THR A 563 -18.47 -22.01 17.13
N GLY A 564 -18.02 -20.78 16.87
CA GLY A 564 -16.64 -20.35 16.99
C GLY A 564 -15.81 -20.64 15.74
N SER A 565 -16.44 -20.99 14.62
CA SER A 565 -15.75 -21.09 13.33
C SER A 565 -15.55 -19.68 12.76
N LEU A 566 -14.35 -19.41 12.26
CA LEU A 566 -14.02 -18.15 11.59
C LEU A 566 -14.07 -18.37 10.09
N THR A 567 -14.81 -17.52 9.37
CA THR A 567 -14.88 -17.53 7.90
C THR A 567 -14.43 -16.18 7.36
N ILE A 568 -13.45 -16.19 6.44
CA ILE A 568 -12.98 -15.00 5.72
C ILE A 568 -13.53 -15.03 4.30
N TYR A 569 -14.17 -13.93 3.90
CA TYR A 569 -14.68 -13.66 2.57
C TYR A 569 -13.78 -12.64 1.88
N PRO A 570 -12.76 -13.07 1.09
CA PRO A 570 -11.90 -12.17 0.36
C PRO A 570 -12.65 -11.64 -0.87
N ILE A 571 -12.95 -10.33 -0.88
CA ILE A 571 -13.76 -9.68 -1.92
C ILE A 571 -12.87 -8.81 -2.79
N GLY A 572 -12.97 -8.99 -4.11
CA GLY A 572 -12.14 -8.32 -5.10
C GLY A 572 -12.95 -7.57 -6.14
N LEU A 573 -12.38 -6.45 -6.61
CA LEU A 573 -12.83 -5.65 -7.74
C LEU A 573 -11.76 -5.69 -8.81
N GLU A 574 -12.04 -6.29 -9.96
CA GLU A 574 -11.09 -6.26 -11.07
C GLU A 574 -10.95 -4.84 -11.62
N HIS A 575 -12.04 -4.08 -11.66
CA HIS A 575 -12.05 -2.69 -12.09
C HIS A 575 -12.64 -1.79 -11.01
N VAL A 576 -12.12 -0.57 -10.90
CA VAL A 576 -12.75 0.45 -10.06
C VAL A 576 -13.88 1.15 -10.81
N VAL A 577 -14.77 1.79 -10.07
CA VAL A 577 -15.86 2.58 -10.62
C VAL A 577 -15.34 4.00 -10.85
N HIS A 578 -15.43 4.48 -12.10
CA HIS A 578 -15.09 5.87 -12.47
C HIS A 578 -16.34 6.73 -12.74
N LYS A 579 -17.44 6.09 -13.11
CA LYS A 579 -18.71 6.76 -13.41
C LYS A 579 -19.62 6.64 -12.22
N TRP A 580 -19.94 7.79 -11.65
CA TRP A 580 -20.71 7.93 -10.43
C TRP A 580 -21.89 8.86 -10.71
N LYS A 581 -23.08 8.48 -10.24
CA LYS A 581 -24.28 9.33 -10.26
C LYS A 581 -24.70 9.64 -8.83
N ARG A 582 -25.45 10.72 -8.63
CA ARG A 582 -26.03 11.02 -7.32
C ARG A 582 -26.93 9.88 -6.89
N ALA A 583 -26.70 9.38 -5.68
CA ALA A 583 -27.57 8.40 -5.06
C ALA A 583 -28.89 9.06 -4.63
N PRO A 584 -29.97 8.28 -4.46
CA PRO A 584 -31.20 8.78 -3.84
C PRO A 584 -30.92 9.36 -2.45
N GLU A 585 -31.57 10.49 -2.13
CA GLU A 585 -31.46 11.09 -0.80
C GLU A 585 -32.06 10.13 0.23
N THR A 586 -31.19 9.61 1.09
CA THR A 586 -31.54 8.71 2.20
C THR A 586 -30.90 9.25 3.47
N GLU A 587 -31.52 8.98 4.62
CA GLU A 587 -30.99 9.40 5.92
C GLU A 587 -29.63 8.75 6.22
N TYR A 588 -29.50 7.47 5.83
CA TYR A 588 -28.31 6.65 6.03
C TYR A 588 -27.93 5.95 4.72
N GLY A 589 -27.08 6.58 3.91
CA GLY A 589 -26.67 6.01 2.63
C GLY A 589 -25.56 6.78 1.95
N PRO A 590 -25.06 6.26 0.81
CA PRO A 590 -24.04 6.93 0.03
C PRO A 590 -24.62 8.18 -0.64
N GLN A 591 -23.77 9.13 -0.95
CA GLN A 591 -24.11 10.32 -1.74
C GLN A 591 -23.88 10.10 -3.25
N LEU A 592 -23.00 9.16 -3.59
CA LEU A 592 -22.75 8.72 -4.96
C LEU A 592 -22.90 7.20 -5.06
N GLU A 593 -23.56 6.73 -6.11
CA GLU A 593 -23.65 5.30 -6.44
C GLU A 593 -23.06 5.01 -7.83
N PRO A 594 -22.57 3.77 -8.07
CA PRO A 594 -22.03 3.39 -9.36
C PRO A 594 -23.05 3.59 -10.49
N ASP A 595 -22.65 4.30 -11.53
CA ASP A 595 -23.41 4.43 -12.77
C ASP A 595 -22.99 3.32 -13.74
N LEU A 596 -23.38 2.09 -13.40
CA LEU A 596 -23.08 0.89 -14.17
C LEU A 596 -24.34 0.41 -14.89
N PRO A 597 -24.25 -0.01 -16.17
CA PRO A 597 -25.39 -0.55 -16.89
C PRO A 597 -25.86 -1.86 -16.27
N ALA A 598 -27.15 -1.94 -15.92
CA ALA A 598 -27.76 -3.07 -15.21
C ALA A 598 -27.66 -4.43 -15.96
N SER A 599 -27.40 -4.42 -17.26
CA SER A 599 -27.48 -5.60 -18.13
C SER A 599 -26.17 -6.37 -18.33
N LYS A 600 -25.05 -5.93 -17.74
CA LYS A 600 -23.75 -6.62 -17.87
C LYS A 600 -23.14 -6.86 -16.50
N SER A 601 -22.70 -8.10 -16.25
CA SER A 601 -21.74 -8.40 -15.18
C SER A 601 -20.52 -7.51 -15.41
N SER A 602 -20.49 -6.40 -14.69
CA SER A 602 -19.41 -5.44 -14.78
C SER A 602 -18.27 -5.98 -13.95
N LYS A 603 -17.04 -5.93 -14.47
CA LYS A 603 -15.84 -6.24 -13.70
C LYS A 603 -15.60 -5.28 -12.52
N ALA A 604 -16.41 -4.22 -12.43
CA ALA A 604 -16.47 -3.31 -11.30
C ALA A 604 -17.43 -3.75 -10.18
N GLN A 605 -18.22 -4.80 -10.39
CA GLN A 605 -18.98 -5.42 -9.30
C GLN A 605 -18.06 -6.32 -8.46
N PRO A 606 -18.23 -6.33 -7.13
CA PRO A 606 -17.46 -7.16 -6.23
C PRO A 606 -17.77 -8.63 -6.45
N ARG A 607 -16.75 -9.47 -6.29
CA ARG A 607 -16.87 -10.93 -6.30
C ARG A 607 -15.88 -11.53 -5.32
N LEU A 608 -16.09 -12.78 -4.94
CA LEU A 608 -15.09 -13.47 -4.15
C LEU A 608 -13.82 -13.72 -4.99
N ILE A 609 -12.66 -13.48 -4.39
CA ILE A 609 -11.35 -13.74 -5.01
C ILE A 609 -11.09 -15.25 -5.07
N GLU A 610 -11.45 -15.95 -4.00
CA GLU A 610 -11.47 -17.40 -3.85
C GLU A 610 -12.66 -17.81 -2.97
N SER A 611 -12.95 -19.11 -2.89
CA SER A 611 -14.01 -19.60 -2.01
C SER A 611 -13.74 -19.19 -0.55
N PRO A 612 -14.79 -19.03 0.29
CA PRO A 612 -14.62 -18.57 1.67
C PRO A 612 -13.60 -19.42 2.44
N VAL A 613 -12.67 -18.75 3.13
CA VAL A 613 -11.61 -19.41 3.89
C VAL A 613 -12.12 -19.68 5.29
N VAL A 614 -12.32 -20.97 5.60
CA VAL A 614 -12.89 -21.39 6.90
C VAL A 614 -11.79 -21.92 7.80
N ILE A 615 -11.76 -21.44 9.04
CA ILE A 615 -11.03 -22.02 10.17
C ILE A 615 -12.09 -22.58 11.13
N PRO A 616 -12.32 -23.90 11.13
CA PRO A 616 -13.33 -24.51 12.00
C PRO A 616 -13.09 -24.20 13.47
N ALA A 617 -14.16 -24.27 14.26
CA ALA A 617 -14.06 -24.25 15.71
C ALA A 617 -13.02 -25.27 16.20
N SER A 618 -12.30 -24.90 17.27
CA SER A 618 -11.37 -25.82 17.92
C SER A 618 -12.15 -27.06 18.37
N THR A 619 -11.76 -28.24 17.90
CA THR A 619 -12.30 -29.47 18.46
C THR A 619 -11.73 -29.55 19.86
N LYS A 620 -12.54 -29.30 20.90
CA LYS A 620 -12.12 -29.56 22.28
C LYS A 620 -11.63 -31.01 22.32
N LEU A 621 -10.31 -31.19 22.51
CA LEU A 621 -9.70 -32.49 22.76
C LEU A 621 -10.09 -32.98 24.16
#